data_AF-A0A415WY30-F1
#
_entry.id   AF-A0A415WY30-F1
#
_cell.length_a   1.000
_cell.length_b   1.000
_cell.length_c   1.000
_cell.angle_alpha   90.00
_cell.angle_beta   90.00
_cell.angle_gamma   90.00
#
_symmetry.space_group_name_H-M   'P 1'
#
loop_
_entity.id
_entity.type
_entity.pdbx_description
1 polymer ?
#
loop_
_entity_poly.entity_id
_entity_poly.type
_entity_poly.pdbx_seq_one_letter_code
_entity_poly.pdbx_strand_id
1 'polypeptide(L)' 'MTESTDPNTKARMYTHHGRKKNQGKWAMVNNVPALAYTENLDGSETVVGYTTITEIIAMAYAKDLPVYQVDF' A
#
# COMPACT_ATOMS: atom_id res chain seq x y z
N MET A 1 4.32 27.01 -8.95
CA MET A 1 3.88 25.61 -8.70
C MET A 1 3.92 24.88 -10.02
N THR A 2 4.95 24.10 -10.28
CA THR A 2 5.09 23.31 -11.51
C THR A 2 4.33 22.00 -11.32
N GLU A 3 3.16 21.88 -11.95
CA GLU A 3 2.44 20.61 -12.04
C GLU A 3 3.31 19.59 -12.78
N SER A 4 3.68 18.51 -12.08
CA SER A 4 4.45 17.42 -12.67
C SER A 4 3.57 16.61 -13.62
N THR A 5 3.98 16.54 -14.88
CA THR A 5 3.32 15.86 -16.02
C THR A 5 3.44 14.33 -16.01
N ASP A 6 4.06 13.73 -15.01
CA ASP A 6 4.20 12.27 -14.91
C ASP A 6 2.84 11.63 -14.52
N PRO A 7 2.24 10.76 -15.36
CA PRO A 7 0.97 10.10 -15.08
C PRO A 7 0.97 9.29 -13.78
N ASN A 8 2.14 8.92 -13.27
CA ASN A 8 2.30 8.23 -11.99
C ASN A 8 2.15 9.16 -10.77
N THR A 9 2.03 10.47 -10.98
CA THR A 9 1.88 11.47 -9.92
C THR A 9 0.42 11.77 -9.60
N LYS A 10 -0.49 11.55 -10.55
CA LYS A 10 -1.89 11.97 -10.44
C LYS A 10 -2.74 11.10 -9.50
N ALA A 11 -2.27 9.91 -9.11
CA ALA A 11 -3.01 8.95 -8.28
C ALA A 11 -2.41 8.70 -6.88
N ARG A 12 -1.51 9.56 -6.40
CA ARG A 12 -0.84 9.35 -5.11
C ARG A 12 -1.59 10.03 -3.97
N MET A 13 -1.88 9.26 -2.92
CA MET A 13 -2.45 9.79 -1.69
C MET A 13 -1.42 10.68 -0.98
N TYR A 14 -1.88 11.80 -0.43
CA TYR A 14 -1.06 12.67 0.40
C TYR A 14 -1.37 12.38 1.88
N THR A 15 -0.34 12.42 2.72
CA THR A 15 -0.51 12.42 4.17
C THR A 15 -1.09 13.76 4.63
N HIS A 16 -1.63 13.80 5.86
CA HIS A 16 -2.14 15.04 6.47
C HIS A 16 -1.08 16.16 6.53
N HIS A 17 0.22 15.82 6.49
CA HIS A 17 1.33 16.77 6.49
C HIS A 17 1.82 17.13 5.07
N GLY A 18 1.04 16.83 4.03
CA GLY A 18 1.36 17.18 2.64
C GLY A 18 2.47 16.33 2.00
N ARG A 19 2.99 15.31 2.69
CA ARG A 19 3.98 14.38 2.13
C ARG A 19 3.29 13.37 1.22
N LYS A 20 3.84 13.13 0.03
CA LYS A 20 3.39 12.06 -0.88
C LYS A 20 3.55 10.72 -0.17
N LYS A 21 2.45 9.99 0.00
CA LYS A 21 2.51 8.61 0.51
C LYS A 21 2.96 7.72 -0.63
N ASN A 22 4.07 7.02 -0.43
CA ASN A 22 4.49 5.98 -1.37
C ASN A 22 3.46 4.85 -1.32
N GLN A 23 3.02 4.41 -2.49
CA GLN A 23 2.18 3.22 -2.60
C GLN A 23 3.07 1.99 -2.43
N GLY A 24 2.51 0.95 -1.80
CA GLY A 24 3.20 -0.33 -1.72
C GLY A 24 3.52 -0.85 -3.12
N LYS A 25 4.70 -1.45 -3.28
CA LYS A 25 5.17 -2.03 -4.54
C LYS A 25 5.11 -3.55 -4.47
N TRP A 26 4.85 -4.16 -5.61
CA TRP A 26 5.03 -5.60 -5.76
C TRP A 26 6.52 -5.94 -5.71
N ALA A 27 6.87 -6.92 -4.87
CA ALA A 27 8.23 -7.42 -4.71
C ALA A 27 8.22 -8.93 -4.53
N MET A 28 9.38 -9.55 -4.76
CA MET A 28 9.63 -10.95 -4.44
C MET A 28 10.57 -11.00 -3.23
N VAL A 29 10.12 -11.63 -2.14
CA VAL A 29 10.91 -11.86 -0.93
C VAL A 29 11.02 -13.35 -0.73
N ASN A 30 12.24 -13.91 -0.78
CA ASN A 30 12.49 -15.35 -0.64
C ASN A 30 11.65 -16.22 -1.59
N ASN A 31 11.53 -15.84 -2.86
CA ASN A 31 10.66 -16.48 -3.87
C ASN A 31 9.15 -16.45 -3.56
N VAL A 32 8.72 -15.65 -2.60
CA VAL A 32 7.30 -15.44 -2.27
C VAL A 32 6.89 -14.02 -2.70
N PRO A 33 5.73 -13.87 -3.38
CA PRO A 33 5.22 -12.55 -3.71
C PRO A 33 4.81 -11.79 -2.43
N ALA A 34 5.21 -10.53 -2.34
CA ALA A 34 4.92 -9.65 -1.22
C ALA A 34 4.57 -8.23 -1.68
N LEU A 35 3.75 -7.56 -0.88
CA LEU A 35 3.52 -6.13 -0.99
C LEU A 35 4.53 -5.43 -0.08
N ALA A 36 5.50 -4.74 -0.68
CA ALA A 36 6.55 -4.01 0.01
C ALA A 36 6.17 -2.53 0.20
N TYR A 37 6.29 -2.03 1.42
CA TYR A 37 6.15 -0.62 1.74
C TYR A 37 7.49 0.07 1.57
N THR A 38 7.51 1.12 0.75
CA THR A 38 8.72 1.92 0.51
C THR A 38 8.59 3.30 1.12
N GLU A 39 9.67 3.82 1.68
CA GLU A 39 9.78 5.22 2.09
C GLU A 39 10.95 5.88 1.40
N ASN A 40 10.82 7.19 1.14
CA ASN A 40 11.93 7.99 0.66
C ASN A 40 12.72 8.48 1.87
N LEU A 41 13.77 7.74 2.21
CA LEU A 41 14.76 8.11 3.21
C LEU A 41 15.96 8.71 2.45
N ASP A 42 16.28 9.96 2.75
CA ASP A 42 17.45 10.67 2.20
C ASP A 42 17.52 10.73 0.67
N GLY A 43 16.37 10.85 0.01
CA GLY A 43 16.27 10.92 -1.46
C GLY A 43 16.40 9.56 -2.16
N SER A 44 16.58 8.47 -1.41
CA SER A 44 16.57 7.10 -1.91
C SER A 44 15.31 6.36 -1.46
N GLU A 45 14.71 5.61 -2.38
CA GLU A 45 13.54 4.80 -2.06
C GLU A 45 13.98 3.48 -1.41
N THR A 46 13.65 3.30 -0.13
CA THR A 46 14.04 2.15 0.67
C THR A 46 12.80 1.35 1.10
N VAL A 47 12.88 0.02 1.06
CA VAL A 47 11.83 -0.85 1.61
C VAL A 47 11.90 -0.82 3.13
N VAL A 48 10.85 -0.35 3.79
CA VAL A 48 10.76 -0.25 5.26
C VAL A 48 9.98 -1.40 5.88
N GLY A 49 9.22 -2.13 5.07
CA GLY A 49 8.46 -3.29 5.53
C GLY A 49 7.84 -4.03 4.35
N TYR A 50 7.37 -5.24 4.59
CA TYR A 50 6.63 -6.01 3.60
C TYR A 50 5.58 -6.87 4.29
N THR A 51 4.57 -7.26 3.52
CA THR A 51 3.58 -8.26 3.91
C THR A 51 3.44 -9.23 2.75
N THR A 52 3.57 -10.53 3.02
CA THR A 52 3.42 -11.54 1.97
C THR A 52 1.97 -11.60 1.50
N ILE A 53 1.77 -11.93 0.23
CA ILE A 53 0.40 -12.05 -0.31
C ILE A 53 -0.39 -13.13 0.43
N THR A 54 0.27 -14.20 0.88
CA THR A 54 -0.33 -15.26 1.70
C THR A 54 -0.87 -14.75 3.04
N GLU A 55 -0.15 -13.84 3.70
CA GLU A 55 -0.63 -13.20 4.94
C GLU A 55 -1.82 -12.27 4.67
N ILE A 56 -1.79 -11.50 3.57
CA ILE A 56 -2.91 -10.63 3.16
C ILE A 56 -4.17 -11.47 2.90
N ILE A 57 -4.02 -12.59 2.20
CA ILE A 57 -5.10 -13.54 1.96
C ILE A 57 -5.62 -14.07 3.30
N ALA A 58 -4.76 -14.59 4.17
CA ALA A 58 -5.18 -15.10 5.48
C ALA A 58 -5.97 -14.06 6.30
N MET A 59 -5.51 -12.79 6.31
CA MET A 59 -6.21 -11.69 6.97
C MET A 59 -7.58 -11.38 6.34
N ALA A 60 -7.71 -11.48 5.02
CA ALA A 60 -8.97 -11.25 4.33
C ALA A 60 -10.00 -12.36 4.60
N TYR A 61 -9.55 -13.62 4.63
CA TYR A 61 -10.42 -14.77 4.91
C TYR A 61 -10.80 -14.90 6.39
N ALA A 62 -9.96 -14.43 7.32
CA ALA A 62 -10.24 -14.46 8.75
C ALA A 62 -11.20 -13.35 9.21
N LYS A 63 -11.58 -12.43 8.32
CA LYS A 63 -12.46 -11.32 8.69
C LYS A 63 -13.90 -11.74 8.51
N ASP A 64 -14.65 -11.79 9.61
CA ASP A 64 -16.11 -11.92 9.54
C ASP A 64 -16.67 -10.81 8.65
N LEU A 65 -17.40 -11.21 7.62
CA LEU A 65 -18.10 -10.27 6.75
C LEU A 65 -19.15 -9.55 7.61
N PRO A 66 -19.34 -8.23 7.42
CA PRO A 66 -20.37 -7.51 8.15
C PRO A 66 -21.74 -8.14 7.82
N VAL A 67 -22.38 -8.70 8.85
CA VAL A 67 -23.73 -9.22 8.76
C VAL A 67 -24.68 -8.05 8.96
N TYR A 68 -25.38 -7.66 7.89
CA TYR A 68 -26.45 -6.68 8.00
C TYR A 68 -27.75 -7.41 8.35
N GLN A 69 -28.25 -7.20 9.56
CA GLN A 69 -29.61 -7.59 9.90
C GLN A 69 -30.54 -6.54 9.28
N VAL A 70 -31.36 -6.97 8.32
CA VAL A 70 -32.41 -6.13 7.74
C VAL A 70 -33.66 -6.36 8.56
N ASP A 71 -33.98 -5.41 9.44
CA ASP A 71 -35.26 -5.41 10.15
C ASP A 71 -36.33 -4.93 9.16
N PHE A 72 -37.31 -5.80 8.87
CA PHE A 72 -38.51 -5.51 8.08
C PHE A 72 -39.72 -5.35 8.99
#